data_AF-A0A3M7I0B3-F1
#
_entry.id   AF-A0A3M7I0B3-F1
#
_cell.length_a   1.000
_cell.length_b   1.000
_cell.length_c   1.000
_cell.angle_alpha   90.00
_cell.angle_beta   90.00
_cell.angle_gamma   90.00
#
_symmetry.space_group_name_H-M   'P 1'
#
loop_
_entity.id
_entity.type
_entity.pdbx_description
1 polymer ?
#
loop_
_entity_poly.entity_id
_entity_poly.type
_entity_poly.pdbx_seq_one_letter_code
_entity_poly.pdbx_strand_id
1 'polypeptide(L)'
;MDHAFSARDWQPTKPPEPGEEDISSKLPGLISLLNHQTRCIYDKPYQPRFWYDRAKTLTALRYPELAAGDAQKAIKLCSDALDRLSEDGNPWRLGHAAGFWMRGGGYDDNDDDDDDVVVATRDDQLEQRLANLQSEAFELQIRNLYYYPNYFEGRVRSRLYPWMREEHRARSDELIRRVNREFARFSRVRREEIKACNGASPDEGAPFCVLRRYAFGNGARDGQDGSDVLGVFAAKDIPKGTPILVDPSETWGCIGPGSKRRSTGNPHDGRGCTDPIHPNLPSENTSQDLRWIRERTGSAAADVLLRCRFLIHSIRDQVPHPLSHPLIARLTPTYRQEKTNLFSLDHDIVVPNECLQQFGIDIFADPAYDTWVLFTLAARIENNSWSDPVHKCVSPLFSLFNHSCAPNVDWTIGRDHTTLWVRSSREVARGEQLFVVS
;
A
#
# COMPACT_ATOMS: atom_id res chain seq x y z
N MET A 1 -14.24 -5.36 4.59
CA MET A 1 -14.44 -5.69 6.04
C MET A 1 -15.90 -6.00 6.37
N ASP A 2 -16.71 -6.23 5.35
CA ASP A 2 -18.17 -6.26 5.33
C ASP A 2 -18.76 -7.68 5.31
N HIS A 3 -17.90 -8.69 5.21
CA HIS A 3 -18.24 -10.10 5.25
C HIS A 3 -17.78 -10.76 6.54
N ALA A 4 -18.58 -11.69 7.05
CA ALA A 4 -18.25 -12.47 8.23
C ALA A 4 -17.07 -13.41 7.97
N PHE A 5 -16.27 -13.64 8.99
CA PHE A 5 -15.18 -14.61 8.99
C PHE A 5 -15.20 -15.44 10.27
N SER A 6 -14.58 -16.63 10.24
CA SER A 6 -14.54 -17.51 11.40
C SER A 6 -13.65 -16.92 12.48
N ALA A 7 -14.03 -17.05 13.75
CA ALA A 7 -13.15 -16.68 14.87
C ALA A 7 -11.79 -17.42 14.83
N ARG A 8 -11.71 -18.56 14.16
CA ARG A 8 -10.46 -19.30 13.93
C ARG A 8 -9.51 -18.61 12.95
N ASP A 9 -10.04 -17.77 12.07
CA ASP A 9 -9.26 -17.01 11.08
C ASP A 9 -8.77 -15.68 11.66
N TRP A 10 -9.20 -15.32 12.87
CA TRP A 10 -8.76 -14.10 13.53
C TRP A 10 -7.25 -14.16 13.81
N GLN A 11 -6.51 -13.27 13.15
CA GLN A 11 -5.08 -13.11 13.32
C GLN A 11 -4.82 -11.65 13.68
N PRO A 12 -4.70 -11.31 14.98
CA PRO A 12 -4.45 -9.94 15.38
C PRO A 12 -3.05 -9.50 14.94
N THR A 13 -2.94 -8.24 14.51
CA THR A 13 -1.66 -7.65 14.11
C THR A 13 -0.91 -7.07 15.30
N LYS A 14 -1.59 -6.72 16.41
CA LYS A 14 -0.99 -6.55 17.73
C LYS A 14 -1.05 -7.87 18.52
N PRO A 15 0.08 -8.49 18.90
CA PRO A 15 0.05 -9.68 19.74
C PRO A 15 -0.52 -9.34 21.14
N PRO A 16 -1.18 -10.31 21.81
CA PRO A 16 -1.56 -10.14 23.21
C PRO A 16 -0.35 -9.78 24.07
N GLU A 17 -0.49 -8.75 24.90
CA GLU A 17 0.50 -8.42 25.93
C GLU A 17 0.14 -9.06 27.27
N PRO A 18 1.12 -9.36 28.13
CA PRO A 18 0.85 -9.91 29.46
C PRO A 18 -0.12 -9.02 30.26
N GLY A 19 -1.22 -9.61 30.74
CA GLY A 19 -2.26 -8.89 31.50
C GLY A 19 -3.40 -8.31 30.66
N GLU A 20 -3.34 -8.39 29.33
CA GLU A 20 -4.50 -8.06 28.50
C GLU A 20 -5.61 -9.13 28.62
N GLU A 21 -6.87 -8.70 28.60
CA GLU A 21 -8.04 -9.58 28.67
C GLU A 21 -8.06 -10.58 27.49
N ASP A 22 -8.45 -11.82 27.76
CA ASP A 22 -8.78 -12.78 26.70
C ASP A 22 -10.14 -12.41 26.08
N ILE A 23 -10.11 -11.97 24.82
CA ILE A 23 -11.29 -11.52 24.08
C ILE A 23 -11.98 -12.66 23.32
N SER A 24 -11.53 -13.91 23.44
CA SER A 24 -12.02 -15.06 22.65
C SER A 24 -13.54 -15.23 22.71
N SER A 25 -14.14 -15.03 23.88
CA SER A 25 -15.59 -15.10 24.09
C SER A 25 -16.36 -13.95 23.42
N LYS A 26 -15.71 -12.80 23.23
CA LYS A 26 -16.29 -11.59 22.62
C LYS A 26 -16.11 -11.55 21.09
N LEU A 27 -15.22 -12.38 20.53
CA LEU A 27 -14.89 -12.36 19.09
C LEU A 27 -16.12 -12.42 18.17
N PRO A 28 -17.11 -13.32 18.35
CA PRO A 28 -18.26 -13.37 17.45
C PRO A 28 -19.04 -12.06 17.41
N GLY A 29 -19.22 -11.41 18.57
CA GLY A 29 -19.88 -10.11 18.68
C GLY A 29 -19.09 -8.99 18.02
N LEU A 30 -17.77 -8.94 18.24
CA LEU A 30 -16.88 -7.96 17.62
C LEU A 30 -16.81 -8.10 16.09
N ILE A 31 -16.80 -9.33 15.57
CA ILE A 31 -16.81 -9.61 14.13
C ILE A 31 -18.13 -9.12 13.51
N SER A 32 -19.26 -9.45 14.12
CA SER A 32 -20.57 -8.99 13.66
C SER A 32 -20.66 -7.46 13.69
N LEU A 33 -20.13 -6.82 14.73
CA LEU A 33 -20.11 -5.37 14.87
C LEU A 33 -19.23 -4.72 13.79
N LEU A 34 -18.03 -5.26 13.52
CA LEU A 34 -17.14 -4.79 12.46
C LEU A 34 -17.82 -4.84 11.09
N ASN A 35 -18.53 -5.93 10.77
CA ASN A 35 -19.23 -6.05 9.50
C ASN A 35 -20.37 -5.03 9.38
N HIS A 36 -21.17 -4.87 10.43
CA HIS A 36 -22.26 -3.91 10.45
C HIS A 36 -21.74 -2.47 10.28
N GLN A 37 -20.75 -2.07 11.07
CA GLN A 37 -20.15 -0.73 11.00
C GLN A 37 -19.52 -0.47 9.63
N THR A 38 -18.88 -1.47 9.03
CA THR A 38 -18.35 -1.35 7.67
C THR A 38 -19.45 -1.06 6.65
N ARG A 39 -20.61 -1.73 6.73
CA ARG A 39 -21.76 -1.45 5.85
C ARG A 39 -22.34 -0.06 6.09
N CYS A 40 -22.39 0.40 7.34
CA CYS A 40 -22.81 1.77 7.66
C CYS A 40 -21.89 2.82 7.03
N ILE A 41 -20.57 2.57 7.00
CA ILE A 41 -19.62 3.43 6.29
C ILE A 41 -19.87 3.41 4.78
N TYR A 42 -20.14 2.25 4.18
CA TYR A 42 -20.43 2.17 2.74
C TYR A 42 -21.72 2.93 2.37
N ASP A 43 -22.72 2.93 3.25
CA ASP A 43 -23.97 3.69 3.07
C ASP A 43 -23.77 5.20 3.30
N LYS A 44 -23.01 5.58 4.34
CA LYS A 44 -22.79 6.99 4.72
C LYS A 44 -21.32 7.27 5.02
N PRO A 45 -20.47 7.35 3.98
CA PRO A 45 -19.01 7.43 4.14
C PRO A 45 -18.52 8.71 4.79
N TYR A 46 -19.29 9.79 4.74
CA TYR A 46 -18.93 11.08 5.34
C TYR A 46 -19.48 11.29 6.75
N GLN A 47 -20.01 10.25 7.41
CA GLN A 47 -20.41 10.31 8.81
C GLN A 47 -19.20 9.97 9.70
N PRO A 48 -18.56 10.95 10.38
CA PRO A 48 -17.32 10.71 11.12
C PRO A 48 -17.51 9.69 12.24
N ARG A 49 -18.73 9.62 12.80
CA ARG A 49 -19.07 8.69 13.88
C ARG A 49 -18.93 7.24 13.47
N PHE A 50 -19.23 6.88 12.22
CA PHE A 50 -19.12 5.50 11.75
C PHE A 50 -17.67 5.04 11.64
N TRP A 51 -16.77 5.93 11.20
CA TRP A 51 -15.32 5.67 11.24
C TRP A 51 -14.80 5.52 12.67
N TYR A 52 -15.18 6.43 13.57
CA TYR A 52 -14.82 6.34 14.99
C TYR A 52 -15.31 5.02 15.64
N ASP A 53 -16.56 4.64 15.40
CA ASP A 53 -17.14 3.43 15.98
C ASP A 53 -16.46 2.17 15.42
N ARG A 54 -16.11 2.14 14.11
CA ARG A 54 -15.32 1.05 13.51
C ARG A 54 -13.91 0.99 14.06
N ALA A 55 -13.25 2.14 14.25
CA ALA A 55 -11.93 2.23 14.88
C ALA A 55 -11.91 1.59 16.27
N LYS A 56 -12.95 1.83 17.10
CA LYS A 56 -13.07 1.21 18.43
C LYS A 56 -13.12 -0.32 18.35
N THR A 57 -13.91 -0.84 17.42
CA THR A 57 -14.03 -2.29 17.20
C THR A 57 -12.70 -2.87 16.72
N LEU A 58 -11.99 -2.19 15.82
CA LEU A 58 -10.67 -2.61 15.33
C LEU A 58 -9.61 -2.59 16.44
N THR A 59 -9.64 -1.61 17.35
CA THR A 59 -8.80 -1.63 18.56
C THR A 59 -9.11 -2.85 19.42
N ALA A 60 -10.39 -3.14 19.66
CA ALA A 60 -10.80 -4.31 20.45
C ALA A 60 -10.39 -5.63 19.77
N LEU A 61 -10.39 -5.69 18.44
CA LEU A 61 -9.91 -6.83 17.64
C LEU A 61 -8.38 -6.88 17.49
N ARG A 62 -7.65 -5.93 18.11
CA ARG A 62 -6.18 -5.82 18.09
C ARG A 62 -5.58 -5.57 16.69
N TYR A 63 -6.21 -4.68 15.92
CA TYR A 63 -5.72 -4.13 14.65
C TYR A 63 -5.37 -2.63 14.79
N PRO A 64 -4.27 -2.26 15.47
CA PRO A 64 -3.97 -0.87 15.80
C PRO A 64 -3.78 0.03 14.57
N GLU A 65 -3.17 -0.50 13.50
CA GLU A 65 -2.95 0.23 12.24
C GLU A 65 -4.25 0.59 11.53
N LEU A 66 -5.24 -0.30 11.58
CA LEU A 66 -6.55 -0.06 10.98
C LEU A 66 -7.37 0.90 11.85
N ALA A 67 -7.28 0.74 13.17
CA ALA A 67 -7.93 1.66 14.11
C ALA A 67 -7.37 3.09 13.99
N ALA A 68 -6.05 3.25 13.86
CA ALA A 68 -5.41 4.54 13.63
C ALA A 68 -5.83 5.17 12.29
N GLY A 69 -5.98 4.35 11.24
CA GLY A 69 -6.48 4.78 9.93
C GLY A 69 -7.92 5.28 9.96
N ASP A 70 -8.82 4.55 10.61
CA ASP A 70 -10.21 4.96 10.77
C ASP A 70 -10.35 6.20 11.67
N ALA A 71 -9.59 6.26 12.76
CA ALA A 71 -9.54 7.43 13.62
C ALA A 71 -9.05 8.67 12.85
N GLN A 72 -8.02 8.52 12.00
CA GLN A 72 -7.54 9.61 11.14
C GLN A 72 -8.63 10.11 10.19
N LYS A 73 -9.42 9.20 9.59
CA LYS A 73 -10.55 9.58 8.72
C LYS A 73 -11.64 10.32 9.50
N ALA A 74 -11.96 9.88 10.71
CA ALA A 74 -12.90 10.58 11.58
C ALA A 74 -12.41 11.99 11.95
N ILE A 75 -11.15 12.14 12.36
CA ILE A 75 -10.52 13.44 12.67
C ILE A 75 -10.59 14.36 11.46
N LYS A 76 -10.24 13.85 10.27
CA LYS A 76 -10.26 14.65 9.04
C LYS A 76 -11.67 15.13 8.69
N LEU A 77 -12.68 14.26 8.73
CA LEU A 77 -14.06 14.65 8.45
C LEU A 77 -14.58 15.68 9.47
N CYS A 78 -14.25 15.54 10.76
CA CYS A 78 -14.60 16.54 11.76
C CYS A 78 -13.87 17.87 11.51
N SER A 79 -12.57 17.85 11.20
CA SER A 79 -11.79 19.06 10.90
C SER A 79 -12.37 19.79 9.68
N ASP A 80 -12.55 19.07 8.57
CA ASP A 80 -13.07 19.66 7.33
C ASP A 80 -14.50 20.21 7.54
N ALA A 81 -15.30 19.63 8.44
CA ALA A 81 -16.63 20.13 8.79
C ALA A 81 -16.58 21.36 9.71
N LEU A 82 -15.71 21.36 10.72
CA LEU A 82 -15.51 22.50 11.63
C LEU A 82 -14.95 23.71 10.89
N ASP A 83 -13.96 23.51 10.02
CA ASP A 83 -13.38 24.58 9.20
C ASP A 83 -14.47 25.29 8.39
N ARG A 84 -15.39 24.53 7.77
CA ARG A 84 -16.53 25.07 7.01
C ARG A 84 -17.59 25.78 7.86
N LEU A 85 -17.75 25.40 9.12
CA LEU A 85 -18.67 26.07 10.04
C LEU A 85 -18.06 27.39 10.54
N SER A 86 -16.72 27.42 10.72
CA SER A 86 -15.96 28.60 11.18
C SER A 86 -15.69 29.66 10.11
N GLU A 87 -15.93 29.38 8.82
CA GLU A 87 -15.74 30.35 7.75
C GLU A 87 -16.77 31.50 7.86
N ASP A 88 -16.32 32.64 8.40
CA ASP A 88 -17.06 33.90 8.44
C ASP A 88 -17.48 34.31 7.02
N GLY A 89 -18.75 34.03 6.69
CA GLY A 89 -19.32 34.30 5.37
C GLY A 89 -19.67 33.06 4.55
N ASN A 90 -19.60 31.83 5.11
CA ASN A 90 -20.19 30.66 4.46
C ASN A 90 -21.71 30.92 4.29
N PRO A 91 -22.18 31.13 3.05
CA PRO A 91 -23.57 31.45 2.82
C PRO A 91 -24.40 30.19 2.92
N TRP A 92 -23.87 29.01 3.26
CA TRP A 92 -24.60 27.75 3.33
C TRP A 92 -24.82 27.33 4.78
N ARG A 93 -26.08 27.35 5.22
CA ARG A 93 -26.57 26.92 6.54
C ARG A 93 -27.29 25.58 6.41
N LEU A 94 -27.32 24.76 7.47
CA LEU A 94 -28.06 23.50 7.42
C LEU A 94 -29.57 23.77 7.55
N GLY A 95 -30.36 23.47 6.50
CA GLY A 95 -31.81 23.73 6.51
C GLY A 95 -32.54 23.02 7.65
N HIS A 96 -33.57 23.68 8.20
CA HIS A 96 -34.44 23.10 9.22
C HIS A 96 -35.08 21.79 8.72
N ALA A 97 -34.91 20.70 9.47
CA ALA A 97 -35.49 19.37 9.24
C ALA A 97 -35.18 18.62 7.92
N ALA A 98 -34.44 19.21 6.97
CA ALA A 98 -34.46 18.73 5.59
C ALA A 98 -33.18 18.07 5.07
N GLY A 99 -32.07 18.10 5.83
CA GLY A 99 -30.85 17.36 5.50
C GLY A 99 -30.08 17.90 4.28
N PHE A 100 -30.33 19.15 3.87
CA PHE A 100 -29.61 19.84 2.80
C PHE A 100 -29.10 21.22 3.25
N TRP A 101 -28.07 21.70 2.57
CA TRP A 101 -27.50 23.03 2.76
C TRP A 101 -28.39 24.07 2.06
N MET A 102 -28.78 25.11 2.78
CA MET A 102 -29.54 26.26 2.29
C MET A 102 -28.68 27.50 2.24
N ARG A 103 -28.87 28.35 1.24
CA ARG A 103 -28.18 29.63 1.20
C ARG A 103 -28.79 30.55 2.27
N GLY A 104 -28.01 30.93 3.30
CA GLY A 104 -28.36 31.96 4.27
C GLY A 104 -28.82 33.21 3.55
N GLY A 105 -30.05 33.62 3.86
CA GLY A 105 -30.70 34.77 3.25
C GLY A 105 -29.83 36.01 3.46
N GLY A 106 -29.56 36.74 2.38
CA GLY A 106 -29.04 38.09 2.52
C GLY A 106 -30.11 38.94 3.21
N TYR A 107 -29.69 39.74 4.19
CA TYR A 107 -30.46 40.76 4.87
C TYR A 107 -31.62 41.31 4.02
N ASP A 108 -32.82 40.75 4.22
CA ASP A 108 -34.07 41.39 3.83
C ASP A 108 -34.86 41.53 5.12
N ASP A 109 -35.01 42.77 5.54
CA ASP A 109 -35.06 43.25 6.92
C ASP A 109 -36.44 43.06 7.59
N ASN A 110 -37.18 41.97 7.30
CA ASN A 110 -38.61 41.94 7.66
C ASN A 110 -39.31 40.60 7.94
N ASP A 111 -38.64 39.46 8.20
CA ASP A 111 -39.37 38.30 8.76
C ASP A 111 -38.47 37.39 9.65
N ASP A 112 -38.92 37.21 10.90
CA ASP A 112 -38.57 36.19 11.92
C ASP A 112 -37.15 36.13 12.57
N ASP A 113 -36.92 36.98 13.59
CA ASP A 113 -35.78 36.89 14.54
C ASP A 113 -35.69 35.54 15.30
N ASP A 114 -36.80 34.79 15.45
CA ASP A 114 -36.83 33.53 16.20
C ASP A 114 -36.14 32.38 15.45
N ASP A 115 -36.19 32.35 14.11
CA ASP A 115 -35.63 31.25 13.31
C ASP A 115 -34.10 31.35 13.24
N ASP A 116 -33.54 32.55 13.17
CA ASP A 116 -32.10 32.80 13.17
C ASP A 116 -31.42 32.40 14.49
N VAL A 117 -32.07 32.62 15.64
CA VAL A 117 -31.56 32.20 16.96
C VAL A 117 -31.58 30.67 17.10
N VAL A 118 -32.61 29.99 16.59
CA VAL A 118 -32.70 28.52 16.61
C VAL A 118 -31.65 27.88 15.70
N VAL A 119 -31.35 28.48 14.54
CA VAL A 119 -30.29 28.01 13.65
C VAL A 119 -28.90 28.19 14.29
N ALA A 120 -28.62 29.36 14.87
CA ALA A 120 -27.34 29.62 15.55
C ALA A 120 -27.09 28.63 16.71
N THR A 121 -28.09 28.38 17.55
CA THR A 121 -27.96 27.41 18.65
C THR A 121 -27.77 25.97 18.17
N ARG A 122 -28.28 25.60 16.99
CA ARG A 122 -28.10 24.29 16.37
C ARG A 122 -26.71 24.13 15.77
N ASP A 123 -26.18 25.18 15.15
CA ASP A 123 -24.82 25.21 14.61
C ASP A 123 -23.80 25.09 15.76
N ASP A 124 -23.98 25.84 16.86
CA ASP A 124 -23.16 25.70 18.08
C ASP A 124 -23.18 24.27 18.64
N GLN A 125 -24.37 23.64 18.70
CA GLN A 125 -24.50 22.25 19.14
C GLN A 125 -23.81 21.27 18.20
N LEU A 126 -23.86 21.51 16.88
CA LEU A 126 -23.19 20.68 15.90
C LEU A 126 -21.67 20.82 16.00
N GLU A 127 -21.15 22.04 16.09
CA GLU A 127 -19.74 22.34 16.31
C GLU A 127 -19.22 21.64 17.57
N GLN A 128 -19.93 21.79 18.70
CA GLN A 128 -19.54 21.13 19.95
C GLN A 128 -19.50 19.61 19.81
N ARG A 129 -20.48 19.01 19.11
CA ARG A 129 -20.51 17.56 18.87
C ARG A 129 -19.36 17.10 17.97
N LEU A 130 -19.02 17.86 16.94
CA LEU A 130 -17.92 17.57 16.03
C LEU A 130 -16.57 17.71 16.74
N ALA A 131 -16.38 18.76 17.55
CA ALA A 131 -15.18 18.98 18.35
C ALA A 131 -14.98 17.86 19.39
N ASN A 132 -16.05 17.44 20.07
CA ASN A 132 -16.01 16.32 21.01
C ASN A 132 -15.61 15.01 20.30
N LEU A 133 -16.23 14.72 19.15
CA LEU A 133 -15.92 13.51 18.38
C LEU A 133 -14.51 13.54 17.81
N GLN A 134 -14.02 14.69 17.37
CA GLN A 134 -12.64 14.88 16.92
C GLN A 134 -11.65 14.58 18.05
N SER A 135 -11.93 15.08 19.26
CA SER A 135 -11.12 14.83 20.46
C SER A 135 -11.13 13.35 20.84
N GLU A 136 -12.30 12.71 20.85
CA GLU A 136 -12.44 11.26 21.10
C GLU A 136 -11.67 10.43 20.07
N ALA A 137 -11.72 10.80 18.79
CA ALA A 137 -11.02 10.12 17.71
C ALA A 137 -9.50 10.32 17.82
N PHE A 138 -9.04 11.50 18.21
CA PHE A 138 -7.62 11.76 18.47
C PHE A 138 -7.09 10.89 19.61
N GLU A 139 -7.77 10.85 20.75
CA GLU A 139 -7.39 9.97 21.87
C GLU A 139 -7.35 8.49 21.45
N LEU A 140 -8.32 8.05 20.65
CA LEU A 140 -8.34 6.71 20.10
C LEU A 140 -7.15 6.44 19.18
N GLN A 141 -6.78 7.40 18.33
CA GLN A 141 -5.61 7.30 17.46
C GLN A 141 -4.32 7.17 18.29
N ILE A 142 -4.11 8.07 19.25
CA ILE A 142 -2.93 8.04 20.14
C ILE A 142 -2.83 6.70 20.87
N ARG A 143 -3.95 6.16 21.36
CA ARG A 143 -3.96 4.86 22.06
C ARG A 143 -3.49 3.68 21.20
N ASN A 144 -3.62 3.77 19.88
CA ASN A 144 -3.15 2.72 18.96
C ASN A 144 -1.73 2.99 18.43
N LEU A 145 -1.08 4.06 18.91
CA LEU A 145 0.29 4.45 18.58
C LEU A 145 1.13 4.46 19.87
N TYR A 146 2.44 4.36 19.74
CA TYR A 146 3.41 4.50 20.82
C TYR A 146 4.04 5.88 20.75
N TYR A 147 3.96 6.64 21.84
CA TYR A 147 4.54 7.97 21.93
C TYR A 147 5.87 7.94 22.68
N TYR A 148 7.01 7.97 21.98
CA TYR A 148 8.30 8.40 22.58
C TYR A 148 9.42 8.61 21.53
N PRO A 149 10.13 9.75 21.49
CA PRO A 149 9.71 11.14 21.69
C PRO A 149 9.67 11.83 20.30
N ASN A 150 8.46 12.06 19.75
CA ASN A 150 8.16 12.72 18.45
C ASN A 150 7.74 11.83 17.25
N TYR A 151 7.31 10.58 17.46
CA TYR A 151 6.82 9.76 16.35
C TYR A 151 5.41 9.24 16.63
N PHE A 152 4.48 9.50 15.71
CA PHE A 152 3.16 8.88 15.67
C PHE A 152 3.29 7.47 15.07
N GLU A 153 3.99 6.57 15.76
CA GLU A 153 4.31 5.23 15.27
C GLU A 153 3.60 4.13 16.06
N GLY A 154 3.09 3.11 15.40
CA GLY A 154 2.54 1.91 16.02
C GLY A 154 3.37 0.65 15.76
N ARG A 155 3.02 -0.45 16.42
CA ARG A 155 3.63 -1.77 16.20
C ARG A 155 2.64 -2.70 15.54
N VAL A 156 3.09 -3.41 14.52
CA VAL A 156 2.25 -4.31 13.71
C VAL A 156 3.02 -5.57 13.34
N ARG A 157 2.35 -6.72 13.37
CA ARG A 157 2.82 -7.94 12.71
C ARG A 157 2.05 -8.07 11.40
N SER A 158 2.74 -8.15 10.28
CA SER A 158 2.07 -8.34 8.98
C SER A 158 1.33 -9.68 8.97
N ARG A 159 0.00 -9.63 8.81
CA ARG A 159 -0.89 -10.80 8.79
C ARG A 159 -1.77 -10.77 7.55
N LEU A 160 -2.27 -11.95 7.19
CA LEU A 160 -3.39 -12.05 6.27
C LEU A 160 -4.66 -11.59 6.99
N TYR A 161 -5.31 -10.55 6.49
CA TYR A 161 -6.59 -10.10 7.03
C TYR A 161 -7.71 -11.10 6.70
N PRO A 162 -8.52 -11.51 7.69
CA PRO A 162 -9.46 -12.61 7.51
C PRO A 162 -10.64 -12.30 6.58
N TRP A 163 -10.96 -11.02 6.38
CA TRP A 163 -11.97 -10.55 5.44
C TRP A 163 -11.44 -10.34 4.01
N MET A 164 -10.15 -10.57 3.75
CA MET A 164 -9.59 -10.44 2.40
C MET A 164 -10.22 -11.46 1.47
N ARG A 165 -10.73 -11.05 0.30
CA ARG A 165 -11.34 -11.97 -0.67
C ARG A 165 -10.31 -12.94 -1.24
N GLU A 166 -10.74 -14.17 -1.55
CA GLU A 166 -9.87 -15.24 -2.04
C GLU A 166 -9.07 -14.86 -3.30
N GLU A 167 -9.69 -14.10 -4.21
CA GLU A 167 -9.06 -13.58 -5.43
C GLU A 167 -7.88 -12.64 -5.16
N HIS A 168 -7.80 -12.06 -3.97
CA HIS A 168 -6.66 -11.26 -3.53
C HIS A 168 -5.66 -12.06 -2.69
N ARG A 169 -5.94 -13.32 -2.33
CA ARG A 169 -5.03 -14.15 -1.51
C ARG A 169 -4.02 -14.91 -2.36
N ALA A 170 -4.47 -15.45 -3.49
CA ALA A 170 -3.67 -16.32 -4.35
C ALA A 170 -3.51 -15.75 -5.76
N ARG A 171 -2.52 -16.24 -6.50
CA ARG A 171 -2.31 -15.85 -7.91
C ARG A 171 -3.23 -16.67 -8.80
N SER A 172 -3.94 -16.01 -9.72
CA SER A 172 -4.77 -16.70 -10.70
C SER A 172 -3.95 -17.29 -11.85
N ASP A 173 -4.47 -18.34 -12.50
CA ASP A 173 -3.81 -18.91 -13.68
C ASP A 173 -3.78 -17.95 -14.87
N GLU A 174 -4.75 -17.03 -14.98
CA GLU A 174 -4.70 -15.94 -15.97
C GLU A 174 -3.52 -15.01 -15.71
N LEU A 175 -3.27 -14.64 -14.45
CA LEU A 175 -2.13 -13.80 -14.09
C LEU A 175 -0.81 -14.50 -14.47
N ILE A 176 -0.66 -15.79 -14.15
CA ILE A 176 0.54 -16.57 -14.52
C ILE A 176 0.72 -16.62 -16.04
N ARG A 177 -0.37 -16.86 -16.79
CA ARG A 177 -0.34 -16.83 -18.27
C ARG A 177 0.06 -15.46 -18.80
N ARG A 178 -0.44 -14.38 -18.21
CA ARG A 178 -0.06 -13.00 -18.55
C ARG A 178 1.43 -12.75 -18.31
N VAL A 179 1.95 -13.11 -17.14
CA VAL A 179 3.38 -12.94 -16.81
C VAL A 179 4.27 -13.77 -17.74
N ASN A 180 3.86 -14.98 -18.11
CA ASN A 180 4.59 -15.78 -19.11
C ASN A 180 4.61 -15.13 -20.50
N ARG A 181 3.53 -14.43 -20.90
CA ARG A 181 3.54 -13.60 -22.12
C ARG A 181 4.52 -12.42 -21.99
N GLU A 182 4.67 -11.83 -20.81
CA GLU A 182 5.66 -10.78 -20.55
C GLU A 182 7.10 -11.31 -20.73
N PHE A 183 7.46 -12.44 -20.09
CA PHE A 183 8.76 -13.10 -20.29
C PHE A 183 9.06 -13.40 -21.78
N ALA A 184 8.06 -13.88 -22.53
CA ALA A 184 8.19 -14.13 -23.96
C ALA A 184 8.37 -12.85 -24.79
N ARG A 185 7.65 -11.78 -24.46
CA ARG A 185 7.79 -10.49 -25.14
C ARG A 185 9.20 -9.91 -24.96
N PHE A 186 9.73 -9.91 -23.74
CA PHE A 186 11.08 -9.38 -23.47
C PHE A 186 12.18 -10.16 -24.20
N SER A 187 12.05 -11.49 -24.25
CA SER A 187 12.96 -12.35 -25.02
C SER A 187 12.98 -12.01 -26.53
N ARG A 188 11.91 -11.40 -27.07
CA ARG A 188 11.80 -10.99 -28.48
C ARG A 188 12.27 -9.56 -28.74
N VAL A 189 11.93 -8.61 -27.87
CA VAL A 189 12.16 -7.17 -28.09
C VAL A 189 13.63 -6.78 -27.93
N ARG A 190 14.35 -7.35 -26.97
CA ARG A 190 15.76 -7.01 -26.68
C ARG A 190 16.75 -7.97 -27.34
N ARG A 191 16.32 -8.66 -28.40
CA ARG A 191 17.09 -9.69 -29.12
C ARG A 191 18.42 -9.15 -29.64
N GLU A 192 18.48 -7.88 -30.05
CA GLU A 192 19.70 -7.23 -30.57
C GLU A 192 20.71 -6.90 -29.47
N GLU A 193 20.26 -6.46 -28.29
CA GLU A 193 21.11 -6.20 -27.12
C GLU A 193 21.68 -7.52 -26.55
N ILE A 194 20.87 -8.57 -26.48
CA ILE A 194 21.31 -9.91 -26.08
C ILE A 194 22.26 -10.50 -27.14
N LYS A 195 21.99 -10.28 -28.43
CA LYS A 195 22.82 -10.75 -29.57
C LYS A 195 24.18 -10.05 -29.61
N ALA A 196 24.24 -8.75 -29.29
CA ALA A 196 25.49 -7.99 -29.22
C ALA A 196 26.44 -8.54 -28.14
N CYS A 197 25.92 -9.14 -27.07
CA CYS A 197 26.73 -9.76 -26.01
C CYS A 197 27.19 -11.19 -26.33
N ASN A 198 26.42 -11.96 -27.12
CA ASN A 198 26.59 -13.42 -27.19
C ASN A 198 27.06 -13.96 -28.55
N GLY A 199 27.04 -13.18 -29.63
CA GLY A 199 27.54 -13.63 -30.95
C GLY A 199 26.84 -14.86 -31.56
N ALA A 200 25.77 -15.36 -30.93
CA ALA A 200 25.10 -16.61 -31.29
C ALA A 200 23.88 -16.36 -32.20
N SER A 201 23.67 -17.26 -33.15
CA SER A 201 22.44 -17.34 -33.94
C SER A 201 21.30 -17.85 -33.04
N PRO A 202 20.13 -17.19 -32.99
CA PRO A 202 19.08 -17.56 -32.07
C PRO A 202 18.37 -18.83 -32.52
N ASP A 203 18.30 -19.82 -31.63
CA ASP A 203 17.23 -20.82 -31.67
C ASP A 203 15.89 -20.08 -31.61
N GLU A 204 15.07 -20.26 -32.65
CA GLU A 204 14.01 -19.33 -33.03
C GLU A 204 12.88 -19.24 -31.97
N GLY A 205 12.78 -18.09 -31.31
CA GLY A 205 11.52 -17.59 -30.73
C GLY A 205 11.11 -18.10 -29.34
N ALA A 206 11.76 -19.11 -28.76
CA ALA A 206 11.41 -19.60 -27.42
C ALA A 206 11.95 -18.67 -26.31
N PRO A 207 11.14 -18.34 -25.27
CA PRO A 207 11.60 -17.55 -24.13
C PRO A 207 12.73 -18.23 -23.38
N PHE A 208 13.57 -17.47 -22.66
CA PHE A 208 14.54 -18.04 -21.72
C PHE A 208 13.88 -18.54 -20.44
N CYS A 209 12.84 -17.83 -19.99
CA CYS A 209 12.23 -18.01 -18.69
C CYS A 209 10.76 -18.40 -18.82
N VAL A 210 10.30 -19.27 -17.93
CA VAL A 210 8.88 -19.59 -17.74
C VAL A 210 8.56 -19.63 -16.26
N LEU A 211 7.51 -18.92 -15.85
CA LEU A 211 6.96 -18.92 -14.50
C LEU A 211 6.08 -20.15 -14.31
N ARG A 212 6.29 -20.87 -13.20
CA ARG A 212 5.52 -22.07 -12.82
C ARG A 212 5.16 -22.05 -11.34
N ARG A 213 4.11 -22.78 -11.00
CA ARG A 213 3.73 -23.14 -9.63
C ARG A 213 4.64 -24.23 -9.06
N TYR A 214 4.51 -24.50 -7.76
CA TYR A 214 5.24 -25.56 -7.06
C TYR A 214 6.75 -25.41 -7.20
N ALA A 215 7.27 -24.20 -6.99
CA ALA A 215 8.68 -23.90 -7.12
C ALA A 215 9.59 -24.86 -6.32
N PHE A 216 9.10 -25.37 -5.19
CA PHE A 216 9.80 -26.31 -4.31
C PHE A 216 9.09 -27.67 -4.20
N GLY A 217 8.25 -28.03 -5.18
CA GLY A 217 7.47 -29.27 -5.20
C GLY A 217 6.08 -29.16 -4.57
N ASN A 218 5.37 -30.29 -4.52
CA ASN A 218 3.97 -30.37 -4.06
C ASN A 218 3.81 -30.29 -2.53
N GLY A 219 4.89 -30.47 -1.77
CA GLY A 219 4.90 -30.31 -0.31
C GLY A 219 5.62 -29.04 0.08
N ALA A 220 4.92 -28.01 0.56
CA ALA A 220 5.58 -26.88 1.18
C ALA A 220 6.14 -27.29 2.56
N ARG A 221 7.17 -26.57 3.03
CA ARG A 221 7.86 -26.84 4.30
C ARG A 221 6.96 -26.80 5.56
N ASP A 222 5.74 -26.27 5.45
CA ASP A 222 4.82 -26.04 6.59
C ASP A 222 3.38 -26.54 6.37
N GLY A 223 3.16 -27.53 5.49
CA GLY A 223 1.82 -28.12 5.27
C GLY A 223 0.81 -27.23 4.51
N GLN A 224 1.25 -26.08 4.00
CA GLN A 224 0.50 -25.28 3.03
C GLN A 224 0.56 -25.92 1.63
N ASP A 225 -0.49 -25.75 0.84
CA ASP A 225 -0.48 -26.11 -0.58
C ASP A 225 0.61 -25.31 -1.30
N GLY A 226 1.62 -26.01 -1.83
CA GLY A 226 2.73 -25.41 -2.57
C GLY A 226 2.33 -24.78 -3.91
N SER A 227 1.06 -24.91 -4.31
CA SER A 227 0.53 -24.41 -5.58
C SER A 227 0.67 -22.91 -5.75
N ASP A 228 0.64 -22.14 -4.66
CA ASP A 228 0.83 -20.69 -4.72
C ASP A 228 2.30 -20.28 -4.55
N VAL A 229 3.25 -21.21 -4.46
CA VAL A 229 4.68 -20.86 -4.49
C VAL A 229 5.16 -20.86 -5.94
N LEU A 230 5.45 -19.68 -6.47
CA LEU A 230 5.90 -19.48 -7.85
C LEU A 230 7.42 -19.54 -7.94
N GLY A 231 7.91 -19.99 -9.10
CA GLY A 231 9.34 -20.01 -9.43
C GLY A 231 9.55 -19.79 -10.91
N VAL A 232 10.67 -19.17 -11.25
CA VAL A 232 11.10 -18.96 -12.64
C VAL A 232 12.01 -20.11 -13.05
N PHE A 233 11.70 -20.76 -14.16
CA PHE A 233 12.44 -21.91 -14.68
C PHE A 233 13.02 -21.61 -16.05
N ALA A 234 14.17 -22.22 -16.34
CA ALA A 234 14.78 -22.19 -17.66
C ALA A 234 13.88 -22.95 -18.66
N ALA A 235 13.43 -22.27 -19.71
CA ALA A 235 12.59 -22.87 -20.75
C ALA A 235 13.42 -23.63 -21.80
N LYS A 236 14.72 -23.39 -21.85
CA LYS A 236 15.75 -24.04 -22.69
C LYS A 236 17.10 -24.02 -21.96
N ASP A 237 18.10 -24.71 -22.50
CA ASP A 237 19.46 -24.65 -21.96
C ASP A 237 20.03 -23.23 -22.12
N ILE A 238 20.70 -22.74 -21.06
CA ILE A 238 21.22 -21.37 -20.99
C ILE A 238 22.74 -21.46 -20.74
N PRO A 239 23.58 -21.05 -21.72
CA PRO A 239 25.02 -20.98 -21.53
C PRO A 239 25.41 -19.95 -20.47
N LYS A 240 26.53 -20.17 -19.77
CA LYS A 240 27.09 -19.21 -18.81
C LYS A 240 27.27 -17.81 -19.42
N GLY A 241 26.99 -16.78 -18.64
CA GLY A 241 27.13 -15.37 -19.04
C GLY A 241 26.02 -14.84 -19.93
N THR A 242 25.03 -15.66 -20.30
CA THR A 242 23.92 -15.25 -21.16
C THR A 242 23.02 -14.23 -20.45
N PRO A 243 22.75 -13.05 -21.04
CA PRO A 243 21.69 -12.17 -20.56
C PRO A 243 20.33 -12.81 -20.78
N ILE A 244 19.56 -12.98 -19.71
CA ILE A 244 18.28 -13.70 -19.74
C ILE A 244 17.06 -12.78 -19.58
N LEU A 245 17.22 -11.66 -18.89
CA LEU A 245 16.14 -10.70 -18.64
C LEU A 245 16.70 -9.28 -18.48
N VAL A 246 15.97 -8.32 -19.04
CA VAL A 246 16.12 -6.89 -18.76
C VAL A 246 14.74 -6.42 -18.30
N ASP A 247 14.66 -5.94 -17.06
CA ASP A 247 13.42 -5.62 -16.36
C ASP A 247 13.37 -4.13 -16.00
N PRO A 248 12.88 -3.27 -16.92
CA PRO A 248 12.62 -1.87 -16.62
C PRO A 248 11.41 -1.75 -15.69
N SER A 249 11.52 -0.89 -14.69
CA SER A 249 10.47 -0.68 -13.71
C SER A 249 10.11 0.79 -13.55
N GLU A 250 8.81 1.06 -13.60
CA GLU A 250 8.23 2.35 -13.21
C GLU A 250 7.86 2.39 -11.73
N THR A 251 7.89 1.24 -11.03
CA THR A 251 7.60 1.14 -9.60
C THR A 251 8.88 1.30 -8.77
N TRP A 252 9.30 2.55 -8.59
CA TRP A 252 10.51 2.95 -7.87
C TRP A 252 10.31 4.21 -7.00
N GLY A 253 11.21 4.42 -6.06
CA GLY A 253 11.25 5.59 -5.19
C GLY A 253 12.69 6.06 -4.96
N CYS A 254 12.82 7.34 -4.60
CA CYS A 254 14.09 8.00 -4.37
C CYS A 254 14.04 8.81 -3.07
N ILE A 255 15.09 8.72 -2.24
CA ILE A 255 15.18 9.52 -1.01
C ILE A 255 15.37 11.02 -1.28
N GLY A 256 15.72 11.40 -2.51
CA GLY A 256 15.96 12.79 -2.89
C GLY A 256 17.36 13.31 -2.58
N PRO A 257 17.59 14.62 -2.75
CA PRO A 257 18.89 15.24 -2.49
C PRO A 257 19.34 15.02 -1.05
N GLY A 258 20.63 14.70 -0.90
CA GLY A 258 21.21 14.41 0.41
C GLY A 258 21.08 15.60 1.36
N SER A 259 20.87 15.34 2.65
CA SER A 259 20.99 16.38 3.66
C SER A 259 22.47 16.76 3.81
N LYS A 260 22.79 18.06 3.77
CA LYS A 260 24.14 18.57 4.11
C LYS A 260 24.56 18.21 5.55
N ARG A 261 23.61 17.82 6.40
CA ARG A 261 23.87 17.31 7.75
C ARG A 261 24.00 15.80 7.69
N ARG A 262 25.10 15.26 8.25
CA ARG A 262 25.25 13.81 8.48
C ARG A 262 24.02 13.31 9.24
N SER A 263 23.12 12.66 8.51
CA SER A 263 21.99 11.93 9.10
C SER A 263 22.48 10.55 9.48
N THR A 264 22.29 10.16 10.73
CA THR A 264 22.59 8.80 11.24
C THR A 264 21.73 7.72 10.57
N GLY A 265 20.72 8.09 9.78
CA GLY A 265 19.81 7.20 9.07
C GLY A 265 20.06 7.06 7.56
N ASN A 266 21.07 7.72 6.98
CA ASN A 266 21.45 7.51 5.58
C ASN A 266 22.77 6.73 5.51
N PRO A 267 22.79 5.49 4.98
CA PRO A 267 23.98 4.62 5.03
C PRO A 267 25.20 5.13 4.23
N HIS A 268 25.09 6.23 3.45
CA HIS A 268 26.15 6.69 2.54
C HIS A 268 26.61 8.14 2.76
N ASP A 269 27.13 8.44 3.95
CA ASP A 269 27.75 9.73 4.31
C ASP A 269 26.85 10.97 4.13
N GLY A 270 25.54 10.81 3.94
CA GLY A 270 24.62 11.89 3.60
C GLY A 270 24.58 12.27 2.11
N ARG A 271 25.19 11.48 1.21
CA ARG A 271 25.04 11.64 -0.25
C ARG A 271 23.69 11.06 -0.69
N GLY A 272 22.70 11.92 -0.87
CA GLY A 272 21.44 11.57 -1.53
C GLY A 272 21.52 11.71 -3.04
N CYS A 273 20.39 11.63 -3.71
CA CYS A 273 20.27 11.72 -5.16
C CYS A 273 20.68 13.10 -5.67
N THR A 274 21.54 13.17 -6.68
CA THR A 274 21.94 14.46 -7.27
C THR A 274 20.93 15.01 -8.27
N ASP A 275 19.96 14.21 -8.68
CA ASP A 275 18.93 14.63 -9.62
C ASP A 275 17.78 15.36 -8.88
N PRO A 276 17.53 16.65 -9.19
CA PRO A 276 16.50 17.43 -8.51
C PRO A 276 15.07 17.06 -8.92
N ILE A 277 14.89 16.40 -10.07
CA ILE A 277 13.59 16.01 -10.64
C ILE A 277 13.16 14.65 -10.09
N HIS A 278 14.08 13.81 -9.64
CA HIS A 278 13.73 12.56 -8.95
C HIS A 278 12.82 12.84 -7.74
N PRO A 279 11.71 12.09 -7.60
CA PRO A 279 11.48 10.76 -8.18
C PRO A 279 10.68 10.75 -9.49
N ASN A 280 10.34 11.89 -10.08
CA ASN A 280 9.50 11.93 -11.26
C ASN A 280 10.20 11.32 -12.47
N LEU A 281 9.46 10.51 -13.23
CA LEU A 281 9.95 9.97 -14.50
C LEU A 281 9.91 11.07 -15.57
N PRO A 282 10.80 11.04 -16.59
CA PRO A 282 10.79 12.03 -17.67
C PRO A 282 9.47 12.11 -18.45
N SER A 283 8.66 11.05 -18.42
CA SER A 283 7.34 10.98 -19.03
C SER A 283 6.21 11.60 -18.19
N GLU A 284 6.47 11.92 -16.92
CA GLU A 284 5.46 12.44 -15.99
C GLU A 284 5.37 13.97 -16.07
N ASN A 285 4.14 14.50 -16.04
CA ASN A 285 3.89 15.94 -16.06
C ASN A 285 3.60 16.51 -14.65
N THR A 286 3.38 17.81 -14.55
CA THR A 286 3.19 18.52 -13.26
C THR A 286 2.04 17.97 -12.41
N SER A 287 0.96 17.43 -12.99
CA SER A 287 -0.13 16.85 -12.20
C SER A 287 0.27 15.55 -11.50
N GLN A 288 1.38 14.95 -11.93
CA GLN A 288 1.96 13.72 -11.41
C GLN A 288 3.21 14.01 -10.56
N ASP A 289 3.43 15.26 -10.14
CA ASP A 289 4.57 15.64 -9.29
C ASP A 289 4.48 14.92 -7.93
N LEU A 290 5.52 14.16 -7.61
CA LEU A 290 5.63 13.38 -6.35
C LEU A 290 6.75 13.94 -5.45
N ARG A 291 7.36 15.07 -5.79
CA ARG A 291 8.42 15.68 -4.97
C ARG A 291 7.94 16.12 -3.60
N TRP A 292 6.66 16.46 -3.45
CA TRP A 292 6.06 16.77 -2.15
C TRP A 292 6.13 15.58 -1.18
N ILE A 293 5.95 14.34 -1.66
CA ILE A 293 6.08 13.12 -0.85
C ILE A 293 7.52 13.01 -0.36
N ARG A 294 8.48 13.18 -1.29
CA ARG A 294 9.91 13.16 -0.99
C ARG A 294 10.28 14.19 0.08
N GLU A 295 9.78 15.41 -0.05
CA GLU A 295 10.07 16.52 0.86
C GLU A 295 9.45 16.32 2.25
N ARG A 296 8.24 15.75 2.32
CA ARG A 296 7.55 15.46 3.59
C ARG A 296 8.18 14.30 4.35
N THR A 297 8.59 13.24 3.66
CA THR A 297 8.94 11.94 4.28
C THR A 297 10.45 11.71 4.43
N GLY A 298 11.28 12.57 3.83
CA GLY A 298 12.73 12.59 4.04
C GLY A 298 13.41 11.25 3.76
N SER A 299 14.09 10.67 4.76
CA SER A 299 14.79 9.38 4.58
C SER A 299 13.86 8.20 4.29
N ALA A 300 12.56 8.31 4.58
CA ALA A 300 11.57 7.28 4.26
C ALA A 300 10.99 7.44 2.84
N ALA A 301 11.37 8.47 2.09
CA ALA A 301 10.74 8.81 0.81
C ALA A 301 10.77 7.68 -0.21
N ALA A 302 11.87 6.94 -0.35
CA ALA A 302 11.95 5.86 -1.32
C ALA A 302 10.88 4.78 -1.07
N ASP A 303 10.62 4.44 0.20
CA ASP A 303 9.58 3.49 0.61
C ASP A 303 8.17 4.01 0.35
N VAL A 304 7.89 5.25 0.77
CA VAL A 304 6.55 5.85 0.65
C VAL A 304 6.20 6.07 -0.82
N LEU A 305 7.14 6.59 -1.61
CA LEU A 305 6.98 6.78 -3.05
C LEU A 305 6.68 5.48 -3.77
N LEU A 306 7.43 4.41 -3.45
CA LEU A 306 7.22 3.10 -4.05
C LEU A 306 5.78 2.61 -3.82
N ARG A 307 5.27 2.73 -2.59
CA ARG A 307 3.88 2.36 -2.26
C ARG A 307 2.86 3.23 -3.00
N CYS A 308 3.06 4.54 -3.03
CA CYS A 308 2.21 5.47 -3.77
C CYS A 308 2.22 5.18 -5.28
N ARG A 309 3.35 4.81 -5.88
CA ARG A 309 3.41 4.46 -7.31
C ARG A 309 2.54 3.27 -7.66
N PHE A 310 2.49 2.24 -6.83
CA PHE A 310 1.59 1.10 -7.05
C PHE A 310 0.11 1.51 -7.01
N LEU A 311 -0.26 2.43 -6.12
CA LEU A 311 -1.61 3.00 -6.07
C LEU A 311 -1.89 3.80 -7.35
N ILE A 312 -0.97 4.66 -7.76
CA ILE A 312 -1.08 5.47 -8.98
C ILE A 312 -1.23 4.58 -10.23
N HIS A 313 -0.45 3.50 -10.36
CA HIS A 313 -0.62 2.55 -11.46
C HIS A 313 -2.00 1.90 -11.44
N SER A 314 -2.49 1.52 -10.25
CA SER A 314 -3.83 0.94 -10.11
C SER A 314 -4.92 1.91 -10.59
N ILE A 315 -4.78 3.20 -10.29
CA ILE A 315 -5.69 4.26 -10.74
C ILE A 315 -5.59 4.48 -12.25
N ARG A 316 -4.38 4.63 -12.78
CA ARG A 316 -4.11 4.86 -14.22
C ARG A 316 -4.65 3.71 -15.08
N ASP A 317 -4.47 2.48 -14.63
CA ASP A 317 -4.92 1.27 -15.33
C ASP A 317 -6.39 0.95 -15.06
N GLN A 318 -7.09 1.77 -14.25
CA GLN A 318 -8.51 1.64 -13.90
C GLN A 318 -8.90 0.24 -13.41
N VAL A 319 -8.04 -0.38 -12.62
CA VAL A 319 -8.36 -1.69 -12.05
C VAL A 319 -9.37 -1.54 -10.91
N PRO A 320 -10.36 -2.45 -10.77
CA PRO A 320 -11.39 -2.33 -9.73
C PRO A 320 -10.86 -2.35 -8.29
N HIS A 321 -9.69 -2.95 -8.07
CA HIS A 321 -9.07 -3.05 -6.75
C HIS A 321 -7.54 -3.09 -6.88
N PRO A 322 -6.77 -2.32 -6.07
CA PRO A 322 -5.30 -2.28 -6.16
C PRO A 322 -4.64 -3.66 -6.02
N LEU A 323 -5.18 -4.53 -5.15
CA LEU A 323 -4.66 -5.90 -4.98
C LEU A 323 -4.88 -6.83 -6.19
N SER A 324 -5.77 -6.45 -7.10
CA SER A 324 -6.00 -7.14 -8.38
C SER A 324 -5.07 -6.64 -9.49
N HIS A 325 -4.37 -5.52 -9.27
CA HIS A 325 -3.46 -4.98 -10.27
C HIS A 325 -2.35 -6.02 -10.57
N PRO A 326 -2.05 -6.34 -11.84
CA PRO A 326 -1.08 -7.37 -12.19
C PRO A 326 0.31 -7.18 -11.56
N LEU A 327 0.76 -5.94 -11.39
CA LEU A 327 2.05 -5.63 -10.74
C LEU A 327 2.06 -5.95 -9.23
N ILE A 328 0.90 -5.97 -8.59
CA ILE A 328 0.74 -6.27 -7.15
C ILE A 328 0.30 -7.71 -6.91
N ALA A 329 -0.65 -8.21 -7.70
CA ALA A 329 -1.20 -9.55 -7.57
C ALA A 329 -0.13 -10.64 -7.73
N ARG A 330 0.93 -10.37 -8.50
CA ARG A 330 2.03 -11.31 -8.73
C ARG A 330 2.99 -11.45 -7.54
N LEU A 331 2.98 -10.48 -6.63
CA LEU A 331 3.97 -10.35 -5.56
C LEU A 331 3.62 -11.23 -4.36
N THR A 332 4.61 -11.89 -3.80
CA THR A 332 4.44 -12.73 -2.60
C THR A 332 4.49 -11.85 -1.34
N PRO A 333 3.49 -11.86 -0.45
CA PRO A 333 3.53 -11.07 0.78
C PRO A 333 4.49 -11.66 1.83
N THR A 334 5.08 -10.82 2.68
CA THR A 334 5.76 -11.26 3.91
C THR A 334 4.79 -11.30 5.09
N TYR A 335 4.49 -12.49 5.61
CA TYR A 335 3.77 -12.69 6.87
C TYR A 335 4.65 -13.41 7.91
N ARG A 336 5.71 -12.73 8.37
CA ARG A 336 6.62 -13.30 9.38
C ARG A 336 5.89 -13.53 10.69
N GLN A 337 5.90 -14.76 11.19
CA GLN A 337 5.07 -15.13 12.34
C GLN A 337 5.39 -14.36 13.62
N GLU A 338 6.66 -14.02 13.85
CA GLU A 338 7.11 -13.43 15.11
C GLU A 338 7.65 -11.99 14.97
N LYS A 339 7.99 -11.56 13.75
CA LYS A 339 8.60 -10.25 13.52
C LYS A 339 7.56 -9.15 13.66
N THR A 340 7.76 -8.28 14.64
CA THR A 340 7.05 -7.02 14.78
C THR A 340 7.76 -5.93 13.96
N ASN A 341 7.00 -5.22 13.13
CA ASN A 341 7.43 -4.03 12.40
C ASN A 341 6.84 -2.78 13.06
N LEU A 342 7.43 -1.63 12.74
CA LEU A 342 6.85 -0.32 13.05
C LEU A 342 6.04 0.16 11.85
N PHE A 343 4.96 0.89 12.13
CA PHE A 343 4.26 1.67 11.12
C PHE A 343 4.17 3.13 11.58
N SER A 344 4.28 4.08 10.68
CA SER A 344 4.12 5.51 10.92
C SER A 344 2.76 5.97 10.44
N LEU A 345 2.02 6.67 11.29
CA LEU A 345 0.75 7.31 10.93
C LEU A 345 0.93 8.20 9.68
N ASP A 346 2.00 8.98 9.65
CA ASP A 346 2.23 9.89 8.52
C ASP A 346 2.58 9.13 7.24
N HIS A 347 3.59 8.27 7.30
CA HIS A 347 4.16 7.64 6.11
C HIS A 347 3.31 6.49 5.54
N ASP A 348 2.56 5.79 6.40
CA ASP A 348 1.85 4.56 6.02
C ASP A 348 0.33 4.77 5.86
N ILE A 349 -0.20 5.89 6.35
CA ILE A 349 -1.64 6.19 6.33
C ILE A 349 -1.90 7.57 5.71
N VAL A 350 -1.37 8.65 6.29
CA VAL A 350 -1.72 10.01 5.86
C VAL A 350 -1.20 10.33 4.45
N VAL A 351 0.10 10.16 4.21
CA VAL A 351 0.72 10.46 2.91
C VAL A 351 0.15 9.59 1.78
N PRO A 352 -0.04 8.27 1.94
CA PRO A 352 -0.73 7.47 0.93
C PRO A 352 -2.16 7.93 0.65
N ASN A 353 -2.93 8.31 1.67
CA ASN A 353 -4.29 8.83 1.49
C ASN A 353 -4.30 10.17 0.74
N GLU A 354 -3.41 11.11 1.08
CA GLU A 354 -3.29 12.37 0.35
C GLU A 354 -2.86 12.14 -1.12
N CYS A 355 -1.98 11.17 -1.36
CA CYS A 355 -1.64 10.76 -2.72
C CYS A 355 -2.87 10.21 -3.46
N LEU A 356 -3.66 9.35 -2.84
CA LEU A 356 -4.92 8.87 -3.43
C LEU A 356 -5.87 10.03 -3.78
N GLN A 357 -6.04 10.98 -2.87
CA GLN A 357 -6.88 12.16 -3.09
C GLN A 357 -6.35 13.06 -4.22
N GLN A 358 -5.03 13.26 -4.32
CA GLN A 358 -4.40 13.99 -5.44
C GLN A 358 -4.78 13.36 -6.80
N PHE A 359 -4.92 12.04 -6.86
CA PHE A 359 -5.30 11.31 -8.07
C PHE A 359 -6.81 11.04 -8.18
N GLY A 360 -7.63 11.77 -7.41
CA GLY A 360 -9.09 11.77 -7.54
C GLY A 360 -9.82 10.63 -6.84
N ILE A 361 -9.14 9.87 -5.99
CA ILE A 361 -9.78 8.82 -5.19
C ILE A 361 -10.42 9.42 -3.94
N ASP A 362 -11.69 9.11 -3.74
CA ASP A 362 -12.39 9.39 -2.50
C ASP A 362 -12.06 8.32 -1.46
N ILE A 363 -11.13 8.63 -0.56
CA ILE A 363 -10.67 7.73 0.51
C ILE A 363 -11.76 7.39 1.55
N PHE A 364 -12.90 8.09 1.54
CA PHE A 364 -14.04 7.81 2.42
C PHE A 364 -15.05 6.91 1.73
N ALA A 365 -15.37 7.19 0.47
CA ALA A 365 -16.42 6.50 -0.26
C ALA A 365 -15.95 5.27 -1.05
N ASP A 366 -14.66 5.18 -1.40
CA ASP A 366 -14.13 4.07 -2.18
C ASP A 366 -13.57 2.95 -1.27
N PRO A 367 -14.27 1.81 -1.15
CA PRO A 367 -13.85 0.71 -0.29
C PRO A 367 -12.60 -0.03 -0.81
N ALA A 368 -12.22 0.15 -2.08
CA ALA A 368 -11.04 -0.48 -2.66
C ALA A 368 -9.72 0.05 -2.09
N TYR A 369 -9.77 1.20 -1.41
CA TYR A 369 -8.61 1.87 -0.82
C TYR A 369 -8.71 1.99 0.71
N ASP A 370 -9.42 1.07 1.36
CA ASP A 370 -9.49 0.97 2.82
C ASP A 370 -8.08 0.67 3.41
N THR A 371 -7.81 1.06 4.66
CA THR A 371 -6.46 1.07 5.27
C THR A 371 -5.78 -0.30 5.23
N TRP A 372 -6.54 -1.39 5.38
CA TRP A 372 -5.99 -2.75 5.31
C TRP A 372 -5.39 -3.09 3.93
N VAL A 373 -5.87 -2.44 2.86
CA VAL A 373 -5.33 -2.57 1.50
C VAL A 373 -3.93 -1.96 1.43
N LEU A 374 -3.73 -0.78 2.03
CA LEU A 374 -2.43 -0.11 2.10
C LEU A 374 -1.37 -0.99 2.80
N PHE A 375 -1.74 -1.60 3.92
CA PHE A 375 -0.85 -2.50 4.66
C PHE A 375 -0.61 -3.83 3.93
N THR A 376 -1.60 -4.33 3.18
CA THR A 376 -1.42 -5.52 2.35
C THR A 376 -0.47 -5.24 1.18
N LEU A 377 -0.59 -4.07 0.54
CA LEU A 377 0.32 -3.60 -0.48
C LEU A 377 1.75 -3.49 0.07
N ALA A 378 1.92 -2.84 1.23
CA ALA A 378 3.22 -2.71 1.88
C ALA A 378 3.89 -4.07 2.14
N ALA A 379 3.14 -5.05 2.67
CA ALA A 379 3.66 -6.40 2.94
C ALA A 379 4.12 -7.14 1.68
N ARG A 380 3.49 -6.87 0.52
CA ARG A 380 3.93 -7.39 -0.78
C ARG A 380 5.16 -6.65 -1.28
N ILE A 381 5.13 -5.32 -1.26
CA ILE A 381 6.22 -4.49 -1.77
C ILE A 381 7.51 -4.77 -1.02
N GLU A 382 7.47 -4.80 0.31
CA GLU A 382 8.66 -5.02 1.16
C GLU A 382 9.35 -6.35 0.92
N ASN A 383 8.59 -7.41 0.60
CA ASN A 383 9.16 -8.72 0.33
C ASN A 383 9.83 -8.83 -1.05
N ASN A 384 9.41 -7.99 -2.00
CA ASN A 384 9.78 -8.12 -3.41
C ASN A 384 10.62 -6.95 -3.91
N SER A 385 10.92 -5.97 -3.04
CA SER A 385 11.74 -4.82 -3.38
C SER A 385 13.22 -5.13 -3.25
N TRP A 386 14.01 -4.53 -4.13
CA TRP A 386 15.44 -4.34 -3.93
C TRP A 386 15.71 -2.85 -3.67
N SER A 387 16.85 -2.56 -3.06
CA SER A 387 17.25 -1.19 -2.75
C SER A 387 18.72 -0.99 -3.02
N ASP A 388 19.05 0.19 -3.53
CA ASP A 388 20.37 0.78 -3.36
C ASP A 388 20.28 1.83 -2.23
N PRO A 389 21.39 2.49 -1.87
CA PRO A 389 21.42 3.51 -0.82
C PRO A 389 20.43 4.67 -0.91
N VAL A 390 20.02 5.00 -2.12
CA VAL A 390 19.25 6.20 -2.47
C VAL A 390 17.88 5.81 -3.02
N HIS A 391 17.77 4.63 -3.64
CA HIS A 391 16.60 4.20 -4.38
C HIS A 391 16.05 2.88 -3.85
N LYS A 392 14.73 2.74 -3.96
CA LYS A 392 14.02 1.49 -3.70
C LYS A 392 13.13 1.17 -4.88
N CYS A 393 13.10 -0.08 -5.33
CA CYS A 393 12.39 -0.46 -6.53
C CYS A 393 11.83 -1.87 -6.41
N VAL A 394 10.70 -2.13 -7.08
CA VAL A 394 10.22 -3.48 -7.35
C VAL A 394 10.35 -3.70 -8.85
N SER A 395 11.15 -4.66 -9.26
CA SER A 395 11.27 -5.07 -10.65
C SER A 395 10.23 -6.19 -10.93
N PRO A 396 9.21 -5.95 -11.80
CA PRO A 396 8.02 -6.80 -11.89
C PRO A 396 8.24 -8.27 -12.30
N LEU A 397 9.33 -8.59 -12.99
CA LEU A 397 9.68 -9.96 -13.40
C LEU A 397 10.80 -10.52 -12.52
N PHE A 398 11.77 -9.69 -12.13
CA PHE A 398 12.87 -10.07 -11.25
C PHE A 398 12.37 -10.53 -9.86
N SER A 399 11.32 -9.89 -9.33
CA SER A 399 10.68 -10.26 -8.06
C SER A 399 10.14 -11.70 -8.00
N LEU A 400 10.05 -12.40 -9.13
CA LEU A 400 9.57 -13.79 -9.21
C LEU A 400 10.70 -14.81 -9.09
N PHE A 401 11.97 -14.39 -9.12
CA PHE A 401 13.11 -15.26 -8.93
C PHE A 401 13.28 -15.57 -7.45
N ASN A 402 13.36 -16.85 -7.11
CA ASN A 402 13.56 -17.27 -5.73
C ASN A 402 15.01 -17.08 -5.29
N HIS A 403 15.21 -16.97 -3.98
CA HIS A 403 16.54 -16.89 -3.38
C HIS A 403 17.22 -18.27 -3.27
N SER A 404 18.54 -18.30 -3.45
CA SER A 404 19.41 -19.42 -3.07
C SER A 404 20.78 -18.91 -2.61
N CYS A 405 21.37 -19.58 -1.61
CA CYS A 405 22.77 -19.36 -1.23
C CYS A 405 23.77 -19.83 -2.30
N ALA A 406 23.32 -20.68 -3.23
CA ALA A 406 24.06 -21.12 -4.41
C ALA A 406 23.28 -20.72 -5.68
N PRO A 407 23.26 -19.42 -6.04
CA PRO A 407 22.48 -18.92 -7.16
C PRO A 407 23.09 -19.37 -8.51
N ASN A 408 22.26 -19.39 -9.54
CA ASN A 408 22.68 -19.65 -10.93
C ASN A 408 22.45 -18.44 -11.85
N VAL A 409 22.06 -17.31 -11.26
CA VAL A 409 21.79 -16.04 -11.93
C VAL A 409 22.40 -14.88 -11.13
N ASP A 410 23.04 -13.96 -11.85
CA ASP A 410 23.54 -12.67 -11.35
C ASP A 410 22.66 -11.54 -11.88
N TRP A 411 22.60 -10.43 -11.12
CA TRP A 411 21.87 -9.25 -11.53
C TRP A 411 22.64 -7.95 -11.27
N THR A 412 22.34 -6.91 -12.04
CA THR A 412 22.94 -5.57 -11.91
C THR A 412 21.92 -4.48 -12.21
N ILE A 413 22.05 -3.34 -11.53
CA ILE A 413 21.19 -2.17 -11.73
C ILE A 413 21.79 -1.27 -12.82
N GLY A 414 20.95 -0.78 -13.72
CA GLY A 414 21.30 0.20 -14.74
C GLY A 414 21.62 1.57 -14.13
N ARG A 415 22.24 2.44 -14.92
CA ARG A 415 22.55 3.82 -14.49
C ARG A 415 21.31 4.69 -14.29
N ASP A 416 20.16 4.25 -14.80
CA ASP A 416 18.86 4.89 -14.68
C ASP A 416 18.12 4.52 -13.38
N HIS A 417 18.72 3.68 -12.51
CA HIS A 417 18.18 3.22 -11.23
C HIS A 417 16.82 2.50 -11.30
N THR A 418 16.33 2.23 -12.50
CA THR A 418 14.98 1.72 -12.77
C THR A 418 15.02 0.48 -13.67
N THR A 419 16.13 0.25 -14.38
CA THR A 419 16.34 -0.96 -15.19
C THR A 419 17.22 -1.96 -14.45
N LEU A 420 16.73 -3.20 -14.32
CA LEU A 420 17.49 -4.32 -13.76
C LEU A 420 17.89 -5.31 -14.87
N TRP A 421 19.16 -5.71 -14.88
CA TRP A 421 19.71 -6.68 -15.82
C TRP A 421 20.00 -8.00 -15.13
N VAL A 422 19.65 -9.10 -15.78
CA VAL A 422 19.78 -10.45 -15.24
C VAL A 422 20.53 -11.33 -16.22
N ARG A 423 21.53 -12.07 -15.75
CA ARG A 423 22.37 -12.97 -16.56
C ARG A 423 22.66 -14.27 -15.82
N SER A 424 22.82 -15.36 -16.56
CA SER A 424 23.22 -16.64 -15.97
C SER A 424 24.66 -16.60 -15.44
N SER A 425 24.91 -17.02 -14.21
CA SER A 425 26.24 -17.06 -13.59
C SER A 425 27.01 -18.35 -13.94
N ARG A 426 26.28 -19.39 -14.36
CA ARG A 426 26.79 -20.67 -14.86
C ARG A 426 25.88 -21.22 -15.97
N GLU A 427 26.23 -22.37 -16.53
CA GLU A 427 25.33 -23.12 -17.39
C GLU A 427 24.10 -23.58 -16.61
N VAL A 428 22.92 -23.47 -17.23
CA VAL A 428 21.63 -23.85 -16.63
C VAL A 428 20.90 -24.77 -17.60
N ALA A 429 20.47 -25.93 -17.12
CA ALA A 429 19.74 -26.89 -17.95
C ALA A 429 18.26 -26.49 -18.10
N ARG A 430 17.63 -26.89 -19.21
CA ARG A 430 16.19 -26.76 -19.42
C ARG A 430 15.41 -27.40 -18.26
N GLY A 431 14.45 -26.65 -17.73
CA GLY A 431 13.60 -27.08 -16.62
C GLY A 431 14.23 -26.88 -15.24
N GLU A 432 15.47 -26.42 -15.16
CA GLU A 432 16.09 -26.01 -13.90
C GLU A 432 15.50 -24.67 -13.42
N GLN A 433 15.33 -24.50 -12.11
CA GLN A 433 14.87 -23.23 -11.53
C GLN A 433 16.00 -22.21 -11.50
N LEU A 434 15.67 -20.95 -11.78
CA LEU A 434 16.58 -19.82 -11.74
C LEU A 434 16.51 -19.14 -10.37
N PHE A 435 17.66 -18.97 -9.75
CA PHE A 435 17.82 -18.43 -8.40
C PHE A 435 18.78 -17.25 -8.39
N VAL A 436 18.42 -16.24 -7.60
CA VAL A 436 19.22 -15.05 -7.36
C VAL A 436 19.81 -15.07 -5.95
N VAL A 437 20.91 -14.33 -5.75
CA VAL A 437 21.38 -13.99 -4.41
C VAL A 437 20.47 -12.90 -3.83
N SER A 438 20.19 -12.96 -2.52
CA SER A 438 19.48 -11.89 -1.81
C SER A 438 20.38 -10.72 -1.52
#